data_AF-A0AA38HYS3-F1
#
_entry.id   AF-A0AA38HYS3-F1
#
_cell.length_a   1.000
_cell.length_b   1.000
_cell.length_c   1.000
_cell.angle_alpha   90.00
_cell.angle_beta   90.00
_cell.angle_gamma   90.00
#
_symmetry.space_group_name_H-M   'P 1'
#
loop_
_entity.id
_entity.type
_entity.pdbx_description
1 polymer ?
#
loop_
_entity_poly.entity_id
_entity_poly.type
_entity_poly.pdbx_seq_one_letter_code
_entity_poly.pdbx_strand_id
1 'polypeptide(L)'
;MIKSLELLSEEEDVDLVGTIYLNQINTQEWIASLFLSGLNRVIEFLVDTGADVSCLPFHYVPENLLYKIRKSNKIISGSSGIKLGVLGTMPVNLIQGDKLFKTELFIIKNLTKPILGRTAIINLNIILLNNNEGLLNLNTIANNSSLKEIVSEKFPGIFSNIGTFKTEMEIKVKEGVQPYVQSVPHIVPLALLDSLKLELERLQKLNIIEPVDYYTPWVSPIVVVKKGEKIRLCVDYTRLNTAVLRSYF
;
A
#
# COMPACT_ATOMS: atom_id res chain seq x y z
N MET A 1 18.12 -49.05 46.44
CA MET A 1 16.92 -49.84 46.12
C MET A 1 15.74 -49.13 46.75
N ILE A 2 15.00 -48.33 45.98
CA ILE A 2 13.55 -48.10 46.04
C ILE A 2 13.20 -47.39 44.73
N LYS A 3 12.15 -47.90 44.08
CA LYS A 3 11.67 -47.58 42.74
C LYS A 3 10.99 -46.22 42.68
N SER A 4 11.15 -45.62 41.51
CA SER A 4 10.29 -44.62 40.89
C SER A 4 8.81 -44.97 40.95
N LEU A 5 7.99 -43.96 41.25
CA LEU A 5 6.63 -43.83 40.72
C LEU A 5 6.50 -42.38 40.23
N GLU A 6 6.63 -42.21 38.92
CA GLU A 6 6.21 -41.00 38.20
C GLU A 6 4.68 -40.95 38.25
N LEU A 7 4.15 -39.94 38.91
CA LEU A 7 2.80 -39.45 38.67
C LEU A 7 2.92 -38.42 37.54
N LEU A 8 2.60 -38.87 36.33
CA LEU A 8 2.38 -38.02 35.16
C LEU A 8 1.24 -37.04 35.48
N SER A 9 1.58 -35.78 35.73
CA SER A 9 0.65 -34.68 35.53
C SER A 9 0.59 -34.41 34.03
N GLU A 10 -0.57 -34.64 33.42
CA GLU A 10 -0.87 -34.22 32.05
C GLU A 10 -0.63 -32.71 31.92
N GLU A 11 0.41 -32.32 31.18
CA GLU A 11 0.58 -30.95 30.71
C GLU A 11 -0.50 -30.71 29.64
N GLU A 12 -1.51 -29.91 29.96
CA GLU A 12 -2.45 -29.39 28.97
C GLU A 12 -1.72 -28.31 28.15
N ASP A 13 -1.29 -28.68 26.94
CA ASP A 13 -0.69 -27.75 25.97
C ASP A 13 -1.65 -26.60 25.64
N VAL A 14 -1.30 -25.39 26.09
CA VAL A 14 -2.00 -24.15 25.72
C VAL A 14 -1.38 -23.62 24.42
N ASP A 15 -1.95 -24.00 23.28
CA ASP A 15 -1.56 -23.51 21.95
C ASP A 15 -2.02 -22.07 21.67
N LEU A 16 -1.42 -21.12 22.38
CA LEU A 16 -1.43 -19.72 21.99
C LEU A 16 0.00 -19.21 22.01
N VAL A 17 0.54 -18.85 20.85
CA VAL A 17 1.79 -18.07 20.78
C VAL A 17 1.45 -16.64 21.23
N GLY A 18 1.39 -16.47 22.55
CA GLY A 18 1.01 -15.23 23.20
C GLY A 18 1.40 -15.30 24.67
N THR A 19 2.48 -14.58 24.98
CA THR A 19 3.09 -14.34 26.30
C THR A 19 4.14 -15.37 26.73
N ILE A 20 5.40 -15.10 26.34
CA ILE A 20 6.57 -15.65 27.01
C ILE A 20 6.70 -14.93 28.36
N TYR A 21 6.51 -15.64 29.49
CA TYR A 21 6.94 -15.13 30.80
C TYR A 21 8.44 -15.32 30.97
N LEU A 22 9.24 -14.62 30.16
CA LEU A 22 10.65 -14.41 30.44
C LEU A 22 10.76 -13.02 31.06
N ASN A 23 11.38 -12.99 32.25
CA ASN A 23 11.71 -11.76 32.97
C ASN A 23 12.14 -10.65 31.99
N GLN A 24 11.39 -9.54 32.00
CA GLN A 24 11.72 -8.27 31.36
C GLN A 24 11.57 -8.14 29.84
N ILE A 25 10.37 -8.40 29.29
CA ILE A 25 9.89 -7.59 28.16
C ILE A 25 8.51 -7.05 28.51
N ASN A 26 8.41 -5.73 28.75
CA ASN A 26 7.14 -5.05 28.92
C ASN A 26 6.48 -4.89 27.53
N THR A 27 5.97 -5.98 26.96
CA THR A 27 5.21 -5.91 25.71
C THR A 27 3.78 -5.50 26.05
N GLN A 28 3.40 -4.28 25.67
CA GLN A 28 2.01 -3.87 25.70
C GLN A 28 1.23 -4.74 24.72
N GLU A 29 0.28 -5.54 25.22
CA GLU A 29 -0.61 -6.34 24.37
C GLU A 29 -1.46 -5.41 23.50
N TRP A 30 -1.60 -5.74 22.22
CA TRP A 30 -2.47 -4.98 21.32
C TRP A 30 -3.91 -5.43 21.53
N ILE A 31 -4.72 -4.56 22.12
CA ILE A 31 -6.10 -4.85 22.52
C ILE A 31 -7.07 -3.98 21.73
N ALA A 32 -8.15 -4.58 21.25
CA ALA A 32 -9.29 -3.90 20.67
C ALA A 32 -10.56 -4.13 21.48
N SER A 33 -11.17 -3.05 21.99
CA SER A 33 -12.44 -3.09 22.70
C SER A 33 -13.59 -2.97 21.70
N LEU A 34 -14.35 -4.05 21.51
CA LEU A 34 -15.44 -4.14 20.54
C LEU A 34 -16.77 -4.40 21.22
N PHE A 35 -17.82 -3.68 20.82
CA PHE A 35 -19.17 -4.01 21.27
C PHE A 35 -19.73 -5.19 20.48
N LEU A 36 -20.13 -6.24 21.18
CA LEU A 36 -20.73 -7.43 20.59
C LEU A 36 -22.24 -7.40 20.78
N SER A 37 -22.98 -7.18 19.70
CA SER A 37 -24.45 -7.13 19.75
C SER A 37 -25.07 -8.44 20.25
N GLY A 38 -24.44 -9.59 19.94
CA GLY A 38 -24.93 -10.91 20.33
C GLY A 38 -24.92 -11.18 21.83
N LEU A 39 -24.01 -10.51 22.55
CA LEU A 39 -23.82 -10.60 24.01
C LEU A 39 -24.19 -9.30 24.74
N ASN A 40 -24.54 -8.24 24.00
CA ASN A 40 -24.86 -6.91 24.51
C ASN A 40 -23.81 -6.34 25.48
N ARG A 41 -22.53 -6.52 25.16
CA ARG A 41 -21.41 -6.04 25.99
C ARG A 41 -20.17 -5.73 25.17
N VAL A 42 -19.29 -4.92 25.73
CA VAL A 42 -17.94 -4.70 25.19
C VAL A 42 -17.04 -5.87 25.60
N ILE A 43 -16.26 -6.36 24.65
CA ILE A 43 -15.24 -7.39 24.87
C ILE A 43 -13.91 -6.87 24.34
N GLU A 44 -12.87 -7.08 25.14
CA GLU A 44 -11.49 -6.83 24.76
C GLU A 44 -10.94 -8.06 24.04
N PHE A 45 -10.49 -7.86 22.81
CA PHE A 45 -9.82 -8.89 22.03
C PHE A 45 -8.34 -8.59 21.91
N LEU A 46 -7.53 -9.63 22.03
CA LEU A 46 -6.16 -9.59 21.52
C LEU A 46 -6.19 -9.47 20.00
N VAL A 47 -5.50 -8.47 19.48
CA VAL A 47 -5.35 -8.27 18.04
C VAL A 47 -4.26 -9.21 17.54
N ASP A 48 -4.66 -10.24 16.80
CA ASP A 48 -3.75 -11.26 16.29
C ASP A 48 -3.80 -11.32 14.75
N THR A 49 -2.77 -10.77 14.13
CA THR A 49 -2.62 -10.77 12.67
C THR A 49 -2.26 -12.15 12.10
N GLY A 50 -1.76 -13.04 12.95
CA GLY A 50 -1.46 -14.44 12.64
C GLY A 50 -2.71 -15.32 12.59
N ALA A 51 -3.80 -14.92 13.24
CA ALA A 51 -5.06 -15.65 13.21
C ALA A 51 -5.93 -15.28 11.99
N ASP A 52 -6.42 -16.27 11.25
CA ASP A 52 -7.34 -16.03 10.11
C ASP A 52 -8.76 -15.66 10.55
N VAL A 53 -9.17 -16.21 11.70
CA VAL A 53 -10.53 -16.13 12.25
C VAL A 53 -10.53 -15.55 13.66
N SER A 54 -11.64 -14.96 14.07
CA SER A 54 -11.82 -14.46 15.43
C SER A 54 -12.43 -15.53 16.33
N CYS A 55 -11.90 -15.63 17.55
CA CYS A 55 -12.27 -16.66 18.52
C CYS A 55 -12.71 -16.04 19.85
N LEU A 56 -13.63 -16.72 20.52
CA LEU A 56 -14.12 -16.35 21.84
C LEU A 56 -14.02 -17.55 22.78
N PRO A 57 -13.48 -17.39 24.00
CA PRO A 57 -13.51 -18.45 24.99
C PRO A 57 -14.94 -18.85 25.34
N PHE A 58 -15.17 -20.14 25.58
CA PHE A 58 -16.49 -20.65 25.91
C PHE A 58 -17.13 -19.95 27.13
N HIS A 59 -16.34 -19.71 28.17
CA HIS A 59 -16.81 -19.06 29.40
C HIS A 59 -17.23 -17.59 29.21
N TYR A 60 -16.97 -16.98 28.05
CA TYR A 60 -17.51 -15.67 27.68
C TYR A 60 -18.93 -15.75 27.10
N VAL A 61 -19.49 -16.94 26.87
CA VAL A 61 -20.87 -17.10 26.43
C VAL A 61 -21.74 -17.37 27.67
N PRO A 62 -22.68 -16.47 28.03
CA PRO A 62 -23.61 -16.70 29.13
C PRO A 62 -24.46 -17.96 28.91
N GLU A 63 -24.82 -18.66 29.99
CA GLU A 63 -25.61 -19.89 29.93
C GLU A 63 -26.92 -19.72 29.14
N ASN A 64 -27.60 -18.60 29.36
CA ASN A 64 -28.84 -18.27 28.68
C ASN A 64 -28.66 -17.98 27.17
N LEU A 65 -27.44 -17.94 26.65
CA LEU A 65 -27.13 -17.72 25.23
C LEU A 65 -26.45 -18.92 24.56
N LEU A 66 -26.25 -20.03 25.28
CA LEU A 66 -25.62 -21.24 24.73
C LEU A 66 -26.37 -21.80 23.52
N TYR A 67 -27.70 -21.63 23.47
CA TYR A 67 -28.51 -22.05 22.32
C TYR A 67 -28.17 -21.32 21.01
N LYS A 68 -27.46 -20.18 21.07
CA LYS A 68 -27.00 -19.45 19.88
C LYS A 68 -25.73 -20.04 19.26
N ILE A 69 -25.05 -20.96 19.95
CA ILE A 69 -23.89 -21.67 19.42
C ILE A 69 -24.37 -22.68 18.39
N ARG A 70 -23.90 -22.52 17.16
CA ARG A 70 -24.22 -23.37 16.02
C ARG A 70 -23.11 -24.38 15.81
N LYS A 71 -23.47 -25.61 15.39
CA LYS A 71 -22.49 -26.62 14.99
C LYS A 71 -21.66 -26.09 13.82
N SER A 72 -20.35 -26.18 13.95
CA SER A 72 -19.39 -25.86 12.89
C SER A 72 -18.81 -27.14 12.30
N ASN A 73 -18.69 -27.19 10.97
CA ASN A 73 -17.97 -28.25 10.26
C ASN A 73 -16.51 -27.85 9.93
N LYS A 74 -16.09 -26.64 10.34
CA LYS A 74 -14.75 -26.13 10.08
C LYS A 74 -13.79 -26.58 11.16
N ILE A 75 -12.63 -27.08 10.76
CA ILE A 75 -11.52 -27.43 11.64
C ILE A 75 -10.64 -26.18 11.77
N ILE A 76 -10.39 -25.75 13.01
CA ILE A 76 -9.47 -24.64 13.29
C ILE A 76 -8.25 -25.23 14.01
N SER A 77 -7.07 -24.85 13.54
CA SER A 77 -5.79 -25.23 14.13
C SER A 77 -5.02 -24.00 14.58
N GLY A 78 -4.22 -24.15 15.63
CA GLY A 78 -3.22 -23.16 16.02
C GLY A 78 -2.05 -23.12 15.04
N SER A 79 -1.11 -22.21 15.28
CA SER A 79 0.10 -22.03 14.44
C SER A 79 1.03 -23.26 14.43
N SER A 80 0.96 -24.10 15.48
CA SER A 80 1.64 -25.40 15.60
C SER A 80 0.99 -26.51 14.75
N GLY A 81 -0.19 -26.26 14.17
CA GLY A 81 -1.00 -27.25 13.45
C GLY A 81 -1.92 -28.08 14.33
N ILE A 82 -1.81 -27.98 15.66
CA ILE A 82 -2.67 -28.67 16.62
C ILE A 82 -4.10 -28.14 16.52
N LYS A 83 -5.07 -29.05 16.57
CA LYS A 83 -6.49 -28.74 16.43
C LYS A 83 -7.02 -28.12 17.72
N LEU A 84 -7.71 -26.99 17.59
CA LEU A 84 -8.36 -26.33 18.71
C LEU A 84 -9.70 -27.01 19.04
N GLY A 85 -10.06 -27.02 20.33
CA GLY A 85 -11.33 -27.53 20.83
C GLY A 85 -12.52 -26.62 20.48
N VAL A 86 -12.92 -26.61 19.20
CA VAL A 86 -14.04 -25.82 18.68
C VAL A 86 -15.37 -26.44 19.13
N LEU A 87 -16.15 -25.70 19.92
CA LEU A 87 -17.48 -26.11 20.36
C LEU A 87 -18.58 -25.71 19.36
N GLY A 88 -18.31 -24.71 18.53
CA GLY A 88 -19.21 -24.23 17.50
C GLY A 88 -18.88 -22.80 17.08
N THR A 89 -19.81 -22.18 16.35
CA THR A 89 -19.74 -20.77 15.99
C THR A 89 -20.94 -20.00 16.51
N MET A 90 -20.74 -18.73 16.84
CA MET A 90 -21.82 -17.83 17.24
C MET A 90 -21.86 -16.62 16.29
N PRO A 91 -22.97 -16.37 15.58
CA PRO A 91 -23.11 -15.18 14.75
C PRO A 91 -23.19 -13.92 15.62
N VAL A 92 -22.41 -12.90 15.28
CA VAL A 92 -22.33 -11.63 16.01
C VAL A 92 -22.18 -10.45 15.06
N ASN A 93 -22.53 -9.25 15.54
CA ASN A 93 -22.05 -8.01 14.96
C ASN A 93 -20.97 -7.44 15.90
N LEU A 94 -19.78 -7.25 15.35
CA LEU A 94 -18.69 -6.53 16.00
C LEU A 94 -18.81 -5.05 15.65
N ILE A 95 -18.82 -4.20 16.67
CA ILE A 95 -19.02 -2.76 16.50
C ILE A 95 -17.85 -2.00 17.11
N GLN A 96 -17.27 -1.08 16.34
CA GLN A 96 -16.25 -0.13 16.77
C GLN A 96 -16.58 1.25 16.19
N GLY A 97 -16.90 2.21 17.05
CA GLY A 97 -17.36 3.52 16.60
C GLY A 97 -18.61 3.39 15.73
N ASP A 98 -18.53 3.90 14.50
CA ASP A 98 -19.58 3.85 13.47
C ASP A 98 -19.55 2.58 12.61
N LYS A 99 -18.51 1.74 12.75
CA LYS A 99 -18.33 0.54 11.93
C LYS A 99 -19.01 -0.66 12.52
N LEU A 100 -19.66 -1.43 11.65
CA LEU A 100 -20.32 -2.67 11.97
C LEU A 100 -19.80 -3.76 11.05
N PHE A 101 -19.29 -4.85 11.64
CA PHE A 101 -18.88 -6.03 10.90
C PHE A 101 -19.66 -7.26 11.38
N LYS A 102 -20.43 -7.86 10.46
CA LYS A 102 -21.20 -9.08 10.73
C LYS A 102 -20.31 -10.29 10.48
N THR A 103 -20.14 -11.15 11.48
CA THR A 103 -19.27 -12.32 11.38
C THR A 103 -19.70 -13.43 12.31
N GLU A 104 -19.02 -14.57 12.25
CA GLU A 104 -19.17 -15.67 13.19
C GLU A 104 -17.90 -15.76 14.05
N LEU A 105 -18.08 -15.79 15.38
CA LEU A 105 -16.98 -16.09 16.31
C LEU A 105 -16.91 -17.59 16.54
N PHE A 106 -15.70 -18.15 16.49
CA PHE A 106 -15.47 -19.53 16.90
C PHE A 106 -15.42 -19.61 18.42
N ILE A 107 -16.24 -20.49 19.00
CA ILE A 107 -16.29 -20.70 20.44
C ILE A 107 -15.33 -21.84 20.79
N ILE A 108 -14.29 -21.53 21.58
CA ILE A 108 -13.20 -22.45 21.89
C ILE A 108 -13.23 -22.82 23.37
N LYS A 109 -13.17 -24.12 23.68
CA LYS A 109 -13.29 -24.65 25.06
C LYS A 109 -12.18 -24.14 25.99
N ASN A 110 -10.92 -24.26 25.57
CA ASN A 110 -9.73 -24.01 26.40
C ASN A 110 -8.97 -22.74 25.99
N LEU A 111 -9.63 -21.78 25.36
CA LEU A 111 -9.02 -20.50 25.03
C LEU A 111 -9.04 -19.56 26.24
N THR A 112 -7.93 -18.89 26.54
CA THR A 112 -7.81 -18.02 27.72
C THR A 112 -8.29 -16.59 27.46
N LYS A 113 -7.98 -16.02 26.28
CA LYS A 113 -8.32 -14.65 25.90
C LYS A 113 -9.06 -14.62 24.54
N PRO A 114 -10.01 -13.69 24.33
CA PRO A 114 -10.61 -13.47 23.02
C PRO A 114 -9.58 -13.05 21.98
N ILE A 115 -9.67 -13.60 20.76
CA ILE A 115 -8.75 -13.32 19.65
C ILE A 115 -9.52 -12.63 18.53
N LEU A 116 -9.01 -11.50 18.06
CA LEU A 116 -9.48 -10.84 16.85
C LEU A 116 -8.59 -11.23 15.68
N GLY A 117 -9.12 -12.05 14.78
CA GLY A 117 -8.40 -12.49 13.60
C GLY A 117 -8.42 -11.46 12.46
N ARG A 118 -7.55 -11.70 11.48
CA ARG A 118 -7.28 -10.84 10.32
C ARG A 118 -8.55 -10.36 9.61
N THR A 119 -9.53 -11.24 9.42
CA THR A 119 -10.79 -10.90 8.75
C THR A 119 -11.51 -9.76 9.47
N ALA A 120 -11.59 -9.80 10.80
CA ALA A 120 -12.24 -8.75 11.58
C ALA A 120 -11.36 -7.50 11.72
N ILE A 121 -10.04 -7.68 11.86
CA ILE A 121 -9.06 -6.57 11.91
C ILE A 121 -9.20 -5.68 10.67
N ILE A 122 -9.25 -6.28 9.48
CA ILE A 122 -9.35 -5.55 8.21
C ILE A 122 -10.71 -4.87 8.08
N ASN A 123 -11.83 -5.58 8.30
CA ASN A 123 -13.16 -5.02 8.08
C ASN A 123 -13.52 -3.89 9.05
N LEU A 124 -12.93 -3.86 10.24
CA LEU A 124 -13.11 -2.79 11.23
C LEU A 124 -12.02 -1.70 11.11
N ASN A 125 -11.00 -1.88 10.27
CA ASN A 125 -9.77 -1.09 10.20
C ASN A 125 -9.10 -0.89 11.58
N ILE A 126 -8.99 -1.96 12.36
CA ILE A 126 -8.34 -1.95 13.68
C ILE A 126 -6.84 -1.67 13.51
N ILE A 127 -6.25 -2.30 12.50
CA ILE A 127 -4.90 -2.01 12.01
C ILE A 127 -5.05 -1.47 10.59
N LEU A 128 -4.46 -0.30 10.33
CA LEU A 128 -4.25 0.20 8.98
C LEU A 128 -3.09 -0.59 8.36
N LEU A 129 -3.41 -1.68 7.66
CA LEU A 129 -2.43 -2.32 6.80
C LEU A 129 -2.22 -1.39 5.60
N ASN A 130 -1.06 -0.74 5.53
CA ASN A 130 -0.57 -0.03 4.32
C ASN A 130 -0.18 -1.04 3.22
N ASN A 131 -1.00 -2.06 3.03
CA ASN A 131 -0.85 -2.99 1.93
C ASN A 131 -1.58 -2.34 0.76
N ASN A 132 -0.84 -1.49 0.04
CA ASN A 132 -1.12 -1.25 -1.37
C ASN A 132 -1.34 -2.62 -2.01
N GLU A 133 -2.58 -2.93 -2.41
CA GLU A 133 -3.09 -4.21 -2.95
C GLU A 133 -3.90 -5.04 -1.94
N GLY A 134 -5.09 -4.55 -1.55
CA GLY A 134 -6.08 -5.39 -0.86
C GLY A 134 -7.20 -4.63 -0.15
N LEU A 135 -8.30 -4.40 -0.87
CA LEU A 135 -9.60 -3.90 -0.36
C LEU A 135 -9.70 -2.43 0.07
N LEU A 136 -8.86 -1.55 -0.50
CA LEU A 136 -9.41 -0.27 -0.94
C LEU A 136 -9.95 -0.50 -2.34
N ASN A 137 -11.28 -0.48 -2.47
CA ASN A 137 -11.92 -0.32 -3.75
C ASN A 137 -11.34 0.98 -4.34
N LEU A 138 -10.39 0.89 -5.27
CA LEU A 138 -9.80 2.06 -5.95
C LEU A 138 -10.89 2.90 -6.65
N ASN A 139 -12.04 2.29 -6.89
CA ASN A 139 -13.24 2.95 -7.39
C ASN A 139 -13.92 3.90 -6.37
N THR A 140 -13.65 3.80 -5.06
CA THR A 140 -14.15 4.76 -4.06
C THR A 140 -13.19 5.93 -3.83
N ILE A 141 -11.90 5.78 -4.16
CA ILE A 141 -10.92 6.88 -4.09
C ILE A 141 -10.97 7.74 -5.35
N ALA A 142 -11.35 7.17 -6.50
CA ALA A 142 -11.50 7.91 -7.75
C ALA A 142 -12.51 9.08 -7.65
N ASN A 143 -13.44 9.04 -6.68
CA ASN A 143 -14.48 10.04 -6.47
C ASN A 143 -14.32 10.87 -5.17
N ASN A 144 -13.26 10.66 -4.39
CA ASN A 144 -13.03 11.46 -3.18
C ASN A 144 -12.13 12.65 -3.51
N SER A 145 -12.76 13.78 -3.87
CA SER A 145 -12.15 15.12 -3.96
C SER A 145 -11.21 15.41 -2.77
N SER A 146 -11.56 14.90 -1.59
CA SER A 146 -10.82 15.07 -0.34
C SER A 146 -9.36 14.59 -0.37
N LEU A 147 -9.02 13.48 -1.04
CA LEU A 147 -7.63 12.99 -1.02
C LEU A 147 -6.71 13.80 -1.94
N LYS A 148 -7.23 14.21 -3.11
CA LYS A 148 -6.49 15.13 -3.98
C LYS A 148 -6.28 16.48 -3.29
N GLU A 149 -7.30 16.97 -2.58
CA GLU A 149 -7.22 18.18 -1.77
C GLU A 149 -6.18 18.04 -0.66
N ILE A 150 -6.24 17.00 0.18
CA ILE A 150 -5.27 16.76 1.26
C ILE A 150 -3.84 16.66 0.74
N VAL A 151 -3.62 15.94 -0.36
CA VAL A 151 -2.29 15.76 -0.95
C VAL A 151 -1.80 17.07 -1.59
N SER A 152 -2.69 17.82 -2.23
CA SER A 152 -2.38 19.14 -2.80
C SER A 152 -2.13 20.19 -1.72
N GLU A 153 -2.82 20.15 -0.59
CA GLU A 153 -2.61 21.04 0.56
C GLU A 153 -1.28 20.73 1.27
N LYS A 154 -1.00 19.44 1.48
CA LYS A 154 0.23 19.00 2.16
C LYS A 154 1.47 19.15 1.28
N PHE A 155 1.32 18.99 -0.04
CA PHE A 155 2.43 19.03 -0.99
C PHE A 155 2.10 19.89 -2.22
N PRO A 156 1.88 21.21 -2.05
CA PRO A 156 1.46 22.10 -3.13
C PRO A 156 2.50 22.21 -4.26
N GLY A 157 3.78 21.96 -3.94
CA GLY A 157 4.89 21.97 -4.90
C GLY A 157 4.98 20.75 -5.82
N ILE A 158 4.30 19.63 -5.52
CA ILE A 158 4.45 18.39 -6.31
C ILE A 158 3.63 18.44 -7.61
N PHE A 159 2.47 19.08 -7.59
CA PHE A 159 1.50 19.02 -8.70
C PHE A 159 1.35 20.34 -9.47
N SER A 160 2.11 21.37 -9.10
CA SER A 160 1.90 22.72 -9.60
C SER A 160 2.55 22.96 -10.97
N ASN A 161 3.78 22.50 -11.19
CA ASN A 161 4.54 22.86 -12.39
C ASN A 161 5.51 21.75 -12.84
N ILE A 162 6.05 21.92 -14.05
CA ILE A 162 7.25 21.19 -14.47
C ILE A 162 8.38 21.59 -13.50
N GLY A 163 8.88 20.62 -12.73
CA GLY A 163 9.95 20.84 -11.76
C GLY A 163 11.33 20.89 -12.43
N THR A 164 12.31 21.41 -11.68
CA THR A 164 13.71 21.50 -12.11
C THR A 164 14.58 20.68 -11.15
N PHE A 165 15.48 19.86 -11.69
CA PHE A 165 16.50 19.21 -10.87
C PHE A 165 17.49 20.24 -10.36
N LYS A 166 17.96 20.09 -9.11
CA LYS A 166 18.97 20.99 -8.53
C LYS A 166 20.39 20.77 -9.08
N THR A 167 20.59 19.70 -9.84
CA THR A 167 21.89 19.29 -10.36
C THR A 167 21.90 19.48 -11.87
N GLU A 168 22.96 20.10 -12.36
CA GLU A 168 23.20 20.25 -13.78
C GLU A 168 23.62 18.91 -14.40
N MET A 169 23.14 18.65 -15.62
CA MET A 169 23.51 17.47 -16.39
C MET A 169 24.55 17.86 -17.44
N GLU A 170 25.75 17.31 -17.32
CA GLU A 170 26.80 17.45 -18.34
C GLU A 170 26.65 16.33 -19.40
N ILE A 171 26.55 16.72 -20.68
CA ILE A 171 26.56 15.78 -21.81
C ILE A 171 28.00 15.63 -22.30
N LYS A 172 28.64 14.51 -21.97
CA LYS A 172 30.02 14.21 -22.40
C LYS A 172 30.05 13.62 -23.80
N VAL A 173 30.91 14.16 -24.66
CA VAL A 173 31.16 13.66 -26.02
C VAL A 173 32.49 12.91 -26.09
N LYS A 174 32.59 11.94 -27.00
CA LYS A 174 33.84 11.20 -27.27
C LYS A 174 34.92 12.17 -27.74
N GLU A 175 36.15 11.89 -27.34
CA GLU A 175 37.33 12.67 -27.75
C GLU A 175 37.55 12.58 -29.27
N GLY A 176 37.94 13.71 -29.89
CA GLY A 176 38.22 13.79 -31.32
C GLY A 176 37.00 13.80 -32.25
N VAL A 177 35.77 13.81 -31.72
CA VAL A 177 34.56 13.89 -32.56
C VAL A 177 34.41 15.28 -33.18
N GLN A 178 34.18 15.30 -34.49
CA GLN A 178 33.83 16.51 -35.22
C GLN A 178 32.38 16.92 -34.92
N PRO A 179 32.13 18.17 -34.48
CA PRO A 179 30.78 18.65 -34.24
C PRO A 179 29.90 18.64 -35.50
N TYR A 180 28.61 18.39 -35.30
CA TYR A 180 27.61 18.38 -36.38
C TYR A 180 26.73 19.62 -36.33
N VAL A 181 26.71 20.37 -37.44
CA VAL A 181 25.82 21.51 -37.65
C VAL A 181 24.87 21.21 -38.80
N GLN A 182 23.58 21.13 -38.51
CA GLN A 182 22.56 21.13 -39.55
C GLN A 182 22.44 22.54 -40.15
N SER A 183 22.92 22.72 -41.38
CA SER A 183 22.88 24.03 -42.06
C SER A 183 21.48 24.45 -42.52
N VAL A 184 20.62 23.48 -42.86
CA VAL A 184 19.26 23.75 -43.37
C VAL A 184 18.23 23.11 -42.45
N PRO A 185 17.31 23.87 -41.83
CA PRO A 185 16.28 23.30 -40.98
C PRO A 185 15.28 22.46 -41.81
N HIS A 186 14.62 21.50 -41.16
CA HIS A 186 13.54 20.76 -41.82
C HIS A 186 12.37 21.69 -42.17
N ILE A 187 11.79 21.47 -43.35
CA ILE A 187 10.62 22.22 -43.80
C ILE A 187 9.43 21.81 -42.94
N VAL A 188 8.80 22.80 -42.31
CA VAL A 188 7.57 22.60 -41.53
C VAL A 188 6.37 22.90 -42.42
N PRO A 189 5.37 22.00 -42.50
CA PRO A 189 4.14 22.27 -43.24
C PRO A 189 3.47 23.56 -42.76
N LEU A 190 2.96 24.37 -43.69
CA LEU A 190 2.34 25.67 -43.41
C LEU A 190 1.26 25.60 -42.31
N ALA A 191 0.43 24.56 -42.34
CA ALA A 191 -0.63 24.34 -41.36
C ALA A 191 -0.14 24.10 -39.91
N LEU A 192 1.14 23.80 -39.70
CA LEU A 192 1.73 23.54 -38.39
C LEU A 192 2.59 24.70 -37.87
N LEU A 193 2.88 25.72 -38.69
CA LEU A 193 3.78 26.81 -38.32
C LEU A 193 3.28 27.62 -37.12
N ASP A 194 1.99 27.98 -37.10
CA ASP A 194 1.43 28.76 -35.98
C ASP A 194 1.45 27.97 -34.68
N SER A 195 1.10 26.68 -34.74
CA SER A 195 1.16 25.78 -33.59
C SER A 195 2.59 25.59 -33.08
N LEU A 196 3.56 25.50 -34.00
CA LEU A 196 4.98 25.41 -33.65
C LEU A 196 5.46 26.67 -32.93
N LYS A 197 5.11 27.85 -33.44
CA LYS A 197 5.50 29.12 -32.84
C LYS A 197 4.96 29.25 -31.41
N LEU A 198 3.67 28.94 -31.21
CA LEU A 198 3.05 28.97 -29.89
C LEU A 198 3.71 28.00 -28.90
N GLU A 199 4.08 26.80 -29.36
CA GLU A 199 4.75 25.81 -28.51
C GLU A 199 6.17 26.25 -28.13
N LEU A 200 6.94 26.84 -29.06
CA LEU A 200 8.27 27.39 -28.77
C LEU A 200 8.18 28.55 -27.75
N GLU A 201 7.25 29.47 -27.93
CA GLU A 201 7.02 30.58 -26.98
C GLU A 201 6.62 30.04 -25.59
N ARG A 202 5.81 28.98 -25.54
CA ARG A 202 5.42 28.32 -24.27
C ARG A 202 6.64 27.69 -23.58
N LEU A 203 7.50 26.99 -24.31
CA LEU A 203 8.71 26.36 -23.76
C LEU A 203 9.72 27.40 -23.26
N GLN A 204 9.86 28.53 -23.96
CA GLN A 204 10.68 29.66 -23.51
C GLN A 204 10.13 30.29 -22.22
N LYS A 205 8.82 30.53 -22.14
CA LYS A 205 8.17 31.05 -20.92
C LYS A 205 8.32 30.13 -19.71
N LEU A 206 8.41 28.82 -19.94
CA LEU A 206 8.66 27.81 -18.90
C LEU A 206 10.14 27.63 -18.58
N ASN A 207 11.03 28.40 -19.21
CA ASN A 207 12.47 28.31 -19.04
C ASN A 207 13.03 26.91 -19.34
N ILE A 208 12.42 26.20 -20.30
CA ILE A 208 12.85 24.87 -20.77
C ILE A 208 13.87 25.02 -21.91
N ILE A 209 13.71 26.05 -22.74
CA ILE A 209 14.63 26.41 -23.84
C ILE A 209 14.88 27.92 -23.83
N GLU A 210 15.98 28.34 -24.43
CA GLU A 210 16.34 29.75 -24.61
C GLU A 210 16.80 30.01 -26.06
N PRO A 211 16.65 31.24 -26.58
CA PRO A 211 17.20 31.57 -27.88
C PRO A 211 18.73 31.66 -27.82
N VAL A 212 19.39 31.11 -28.83
CA VAL A 212 20.85 31.18 -28.99
C VAL A 212 21.15 31.96 -30.26
N ASP A 213 21.82 33.10 -30.12
CA ASP A 213 22.17 34.03 -31.20
C ASP A 213 23.68 34.06 -31.52
N TYR A 214 24.45 33.19 -30.87
CA TYR A 214 25.88 33.01 -31.08
C TYR A 214 26.21 31.67 -31.75
N TYR A 215 27.43 31.55 -32.27
CA TYR A 215 27.90 30.33 -32.94
C TYR A 215 27.98 29.16 -31.95
N THR A 216 27.36 28.04 -32.31
CA THR A 216 27.45 26.80 -31.56
C THR A 216 28.05 25.69 -32.43
N PRO A 217 28.87 24.80 -31.85
CA PRO A 217 29.47 23.70 -32.59
C PRO A 217 28.45 22.62 -32.96
N TRP A 218 27.31 22.54 -32.25
CA TRP A 218 26.30 21.50 -32.44
C TRP A 218 24.94 22.12 -32.75
N VAL A 219 24.36 21.76 -33.88
CA VAL A 219 22.99 22.15 -34.27
C VAL A 219 22.24 20.92 -34.77
N SER A 220 21.21 20.51 -34.03
CA SER A 220 20.33 19.41 -34.41
C SER A 220 18.99 19.95 -34.93
N PRO A 221 18.42 19.38 -36.00
CA PRO A 221 17.14 19.85 -36.52
C PRO A 221 15.97 19.46 -35.61
N ILE A 222 14.89 20.24 -35.70
CA ILE A 222 13.61 19.90 -35.10
C ILE A 222 12.72 19.14 -36.08
N VAL A 223 11.88 18.25 -35.55
CA VAL A 223 10.86 17.49 -36.26
C VAL A 223 9.53 17.76 -35.58
N VAL A 224 8.52 18.14 -36.37
CA VAL A 224 7.19 18.49 -35.87
C VAL A 224 6.20 17.45 -36.37
N VAL A 225 5.51 16.79 -35.44
CA VAL A 225 4.52 15.76 -35.75
C VAL A 225 3.17 16.15 -35.16
N LYS A 226 2.09 15.98 -35.93
CA LYS A 226 0.73 16.18 -35.42
C LYS A 226 0.34 15.04 -34.48
N LYS A 227 -0.21 15.38 -33.32
CA LYS A 227 -0.75 14.43 -32.33
C LYS A 227 -2.13 14.91 -31.87
N GLY A 228 -3.17 14.38 -32.52
CA GLY A 228 -4.54 14.87 -32.33
C GLY A 228 -4.68 16.31 -32.81
N GLU A 229 -5.18 17.18 -31.94
CA GLU A 229 -5.29 18.62 -32.20
C GLU A 229 -4.01 19.41 -31.86
N LYS A 230 -3.03 18.78 -31.22
CA LYS A 230 -1.76 19.41 -30.83
C LYS A 230 -0.61 18.95 -31.72
N ILE A 231 0.53 19.60 -31.57
CA ILE A 231 1.80 19.14 -32.13
C ILE A 231 2.66 18.47 -31.06
N ARG A 232 3.61 17.64 -31.51
CA ARG A 232 4.74 17.15 -30.74
C ARG A 232 6.01 17.67 -31.40
N LEU A 233 6.76 18.48 -30.66
CA LEU A 233 8.07 18.96 -31.04
C LEU A 233 9.14 17.94 -30.59
N CYS A 234 9.90 17.42 -31.54
CA CYS A 234 11.03 16.52 -31.28
C CYS A 234 12.30 17.14 -31.84
N VAL A 235 13.44 16.85 -31.22
CA VAL A 235 14.75 17.20 -31.77
C VAL A 235 15.39 15.91 -32.28
N ASP A 236 15.87 15.92 -33.52
CA ASP A 236 16.58 14.78 -34.09
C ASP A 236 18.02 14.75 -33.59
N TYR A 237 18.22 14.11 -32.45
CA TYR A 237 19.53 13.90 -31.86
C TYR A 237 20.28 12.70 -32.45
N THR A 238 19.87 12.14 -33.59
CA THR A 238 20.52 10.92 -34.14
C THR A 238 22.02 11.11 -34.31
N ARG A 239 22.47 12.24 -34.88
CA ARG A 239 23.90 12.56 -35.02
C ARG A 239 24.58 12.77 -33.68
N LEU A 240 23.99 13.60 -32.80
CA LEU A 240 24.54 13.87 -31.47
C LEU A 240 24.70 12.58 -30.64
N ASN A 241 23.70 11.70 -30.66
CA ASN A 241 23.67 10.45 -29.91
C ASN A 241 24.80 9.48 -30.29
N THR A 242 25.39 9.57 -31.48
CA THR A 242 26.57 8.79 -31.87
C THR A 242 27.87 9.29 -31.22
N ALA A 243 27.91 10.58 -30.91
CA ALA A 243 29.05 11.28 -30.31
C ALA A 243 29.04 11.20 -28.78
N VAL A 244 27.87 11.12 -28.16
CA VAL A 244 27.70 11.12 -26.70
C VAL A 244 28.24 9.83 -26.07
N LEU A 245 29.01 9.97 -24.98
CA LEU A 245 29.41 8.87 -24.12
C LEU A 245 28.22 8.45 -23.25
N ARG A 246 27.89 7.15 -23.27
CA ARG A 246 26.80 6.61 -22.48
C ARG A 246 27.30 6.25 -21.08
N SER A 247 26.77 6.92 -20.07
CA SER A 247 26.96 6.54 -18.68
C SER A 247 26.07 5.34 -18.38
N TYR A 248 26.65 4.26 -17.86
CA TYR A 248 25.89 3.17 -17.25
C TYR A 248 25.87 3.45 -15.74
N PHE A 249 24.66 3.70 -15.21
CA PHE A 249 24.38 3.82 -13.79
C PHE A 249 23.45 2.69 -13.38
#